data_AF-A0A1K0GWP2-F1
#
_entry.id   AF-A0A1K0GWP2-F1
#
_cell.length_a   1.000
_cell.length_b   1.000
_cell.length_c   1.000
_cell.angle_alpha   90.00
_cell.angle_beta   90.00
_cell.angle_gamma   90.00
#
_symmetry.space_group_name_H-M   'P 1'
#
loop_
_entity.id
_entity.type
_entity.pdbx_description
1 polymer ?
#
loop_
_entity_poly.entity_id
_entity_poly.type
_entity_poly.pdbx_seq_one_letter_code
_entity_poly.pdbx_strand_id
1 'polypeptide(L)'
;MKLSGMFRIGFVAAIVTALILLPSCIAPGNGGVASTSTSQPDPHSGPTEPPRSAFNVREYINRLNAKDITDLPRTTSGNIAQLYGHVPIYRQDLISREIPLYSVDTSVPVVQQALQDYRSVGIVDVRNNEAKLVRLNNGVLVPDVFAGGKSAAIQLFKLDPDLHRLPGLVKASEIPPPRAEDIENLPHVDGKPILTKGSKNFDFMLRVASTYPHKFYYLQEPMEPILVEPTETKQFSNLNPDVKQKIQHAVNGYSAAKQKYGERVASMIWGKPYVLTDDPDGRLKPSIPIKLYPRFRYDAPKKDMVRALQHHGRFRVYKNSGGDKVGYKVFLKNPGSTGELMDVSVEPLTWLERSQERTMALARQVKLP
;
A
#
# COMPACT_ATOMS: atom_id res chain seq x y z
N MET A 1 -36.38 -46.64 -47.32
CA MET A 1 -36.72 -47.69 -46.33
C MET A 1 -36.43 -47.12 -44.94
N LYS A 2 -37.45 -46.64 -44.24
CA LYS A 2 -38.12 -47.29 -43.09
C LYS A 2 -37.20 -47.55 -41.87
N LEU A 3 -37.32 -46.62 -40.91
CA LEU A 3 -37.65 -46.80 -39.49
C LEU A 3 -37.11 -48.02 -38.74
N SER A 4 -36.35 -47.75 -37.66
CA SER A 4 -36.61 -48.20 -36.27
C SER A 4 -35.42 -47.72 -35.41
N GLY A 5 -35.54 -47.37 -34.15
CA GLY A 5 -36.64 -47.39 -33.21
C GLY A 5 -36.09 -46.90 -31.86
N MET A 6 -36.91 -46.10 -31.17
CA MET A 6 -36.69 -45.53 -29.85
C MET A 6 -36.52 -46.60 -28.75
N PHE A 7 -35.61 -46.34 -27.80
CA PHE A 7 -35.78 -46.64 -26.37
C PHE A 7 -35.21 -45.44 -25.59
N ARG A 8 -36.09 -44.51 -25.17
CA ARG A 8 -36.62 -44.33 -23.80
C ARG A 8 -35.53 -43.94 -22.79
N ILE A 9 -35.42 -42.65 -22.45
CA ILE A 9 -36.14 -41.96 -21.34
C ILE A 9 -35.68 -42.49 -19.98
N GLY A 10 -34.96 -41.64 -19.24
CA GLY A 10 -34.83 -41.75 -17.79
C GLY A 10 -33.50 -41.28 -17.23
N PHE A 11 -33.13 -40.00 -17.36
CA PHE A 11 -32.10 -39.41 -16.48
C PHE A 11 -32.10 -37.86 -16.49
N VAL A 12 -33.27 -37.23 -16.51
CA VAL A 12 -33.39 -35.77 -16.29
C VAL A 12 -34.51 -35.50 -15.28
N ALA A 13 -34.32 -36.03 -14.07
CA ALA A 13 -35.16 -35.73 -12.91
C ALA A 13 -34.34 -35.80 -11.60
N ALA A 14 -33.06 -35.40 -11.65
CA ALA A 14 -32.16 -35.39 -10.49
C ALA A 14 -31.45 -34.04 -10.27
N ILE A 15 -31.80 -32.99 -11.03
CA ILE A 15 -31.13 -31.67 -10.93
C ILE A 15 -32.05 -30.56 -10.40
N VAL A 16 -33.35 -30.84 -10.14
CA VAL A 16 -34.30 -29.82 -9.64
C VAL A 16 -34.75 -30.06 -8.19
N THR A 17 -34.26 -31.11 -7.54
CA THR A 17 -34.63 -31.45 -6.13
C THR A 17 -33.46 -31.35 -5.16
N ALA A 18 -32.40 -30.62 -5.51
CA ALA A 18 -31.25 -30.34 -4.64
C ALA A 18 -31.12 -28.84 -4.28
N LEU A 19 -32.19 -28.05 -4.50
CA LEU A 19 -32.24 -26.61 -4.21
C LEU A 19 -33.27 -26.23 -3.14
N ILE A 20 -33.86 -27.22 -2.47
CA ILE A 20 -34.77 -27.00 -1.35
C ILE A 20 -34.34 -27.99 -0.26
N LEU A 21 -34.02 -27.47 0.93
CA LEU A 21 -33.45 -28.15 2.11
C LEU A 21 -31.92 -28.05 2.27
N LEU A 22 -31.42 -26.82 2.41
CA LEU A 22 -30.35 -26.60 3.38
C LEU A 22 -31.00 -26.09 4.68
N PRO A 23 -30.90 -26.85 5.79
CA PRO A 23 -31.36 -26.40 7.09
C PRO A 23 -30.43 -25.30 7.61
N SER A 24 -31.08 -24.31 8.20
CA SER A 24 -30.52 -23.24 9.02
C SER A 24 -29.43 -23.76 9.97
N CYS A 25 -28.18 -23.54 9.63
CA CYS A 25 -27.10 -23.48 10.62
C CYS A 25 -27.11 -22.08 11.24
N ILE A 26 -28.05 -21.86 12.16
CA ILE A 26 -27.92 -20.80 13.15
C ILE A 26 -26.89 -21.32 14.16
N ALA A 27 -25.64 -20.88 14.01
CA ALA A 27 -24.68 -20.95 15.09
C ALA A 27 -25.12 -19.94 16.16
N PRO A 28 -25.33 -20.35 17.43
CA PRO A 28 -25.48 -19.41 18.52
C PRO A 28 -24.08 -18.90 18.87
N GLY A 29 -23.63 -17.88 18.15
CA GLY A 29 -22.36 -17.20 18.36
C GLY A 29 -22.59 -15.86 19.06
N ASN A 30 -22.15 -15.77 20.31
CA ASN A 30 -22.17 -14.61 21.18
C ASN A 30 -21.93 -13.25 20.49
N GLY A 31 -22.75 -12.26 20.88
CA GLY A 31 -22.37 -10.86 20.98
C GLY A 31 -21.88 -10.22 19.68
N GLY A 32 -22.82 -9.90 18.81
CA GLY A 32 -22.58 -8.97 17.70
C GLY A 32 -22.11 -7.62 18.24
N VAL A 33 -20.80 -7.41 18.26
CA VAL A 33 -20.23 -6.06 18.21
C VAL A 33 -20.48 -5.59 16.79
N ALA A 34 -21.54 -4.81 16.60
CA ALA A 34 -21.83 -4.15 15.33
C ALA A 34 -20.60 -3.34 14.93
N SER A 35 -20.01 -3.71 13.79
CA SER A 35 -18.85 -3.00 13.24
C SER A 35 -19.28 -1.55 12.93
N THR A 36 -18.58 -0.56 13.49
CA THR A 36 -18.85 0.86 13.27
C THR A 36 -18.29 1.29 11.91
N SER A 37 -18.81 0.68 10.85
CA SER A 37 -18.42 1.00 9.47
C SER A 37 -18.73 2.46 9.21
N THR A 38 -17.68 3.26 9.03
CA THR A 38 -17.81 4.57 8.40
C THR A 38 -18.14 4.30 6.94
N SER A 39 -19.24 4.84 6.42
CA SER A 39 -19.58 4.81 4.99
C SER A 39 -18.60 5.69 4.18
N GLN A 40 -17.31 5.43 4.36
CA GLN A 40 -16.24 6.08 3.66
C GLN A 40 -16.21 5.50 2.25
N PRO A 41 -16.07 6.32 1.20
CA PRO A 41 -15.95 5.80 -0.16
C PRO A 41 -14.78 4.83 -0.26
N ASP A 42 -15.03 3.63 -0.78
CA ASP A 42 -13.99 2.63 -1.03
C ASP A 42 -13.03 3.16 -2.11
N PRO A 43 -11.73 3.34 -1.80
CA PRO A 43 -10.74 3.83 -2.76
C PRO A 43 -10.44 2.83 -3.89
N HIS A 44 -10.93 1.59 -3.82
CA HIS A 44 -10.70 0.53 -4.81
C HIS A 44 -11.90 0.24 -5.72
N SER A 45 -13.05 0.84 -5.45
CA SER A 45 -14.26 0.66 -6.24
C SER A 45 -14.33 1.69 -7.38
N GLY A 46 -14.64 1.22 -8.60
CA GLY A 46 -14.98 2.10 -9.73
C GLY A 46 -16.26 2.90 -9.45
N PRO A 47 -16.56 3.97 -10.24
CA PRO A 47 -17.71 4.82 -9.98
C PRO A 47 -19.00 4.01 -10.19
N THR A 48 -19.55 3.50 -9.09
CA THR A 48 -20.90 2.93 -9.05
C THR A 48 -21.83 4.08 -8.69
N GLU A 49 -22.91 4.27 -9.46
CA GLU A 49 -23.90 5.33 -9.20
C GLU A 49 -24.29 5.38 -7.71
N PRO A 50 -24.22 6.55 -7.06
CA PRO A 50 -24.53 6.64 -5.65
C PRO A 50 -26.04 6.48 -5.41
N PRO A 51 -26.47 5.72 -4.38
CA PRO A 51 -27.86 5.72 -3.94
C PRO A 51 -28.28 7.11 -3.41
N ARG A 52 -29.59 7.37 -3.52
CA ARG A 52 -30.30 8.65 -3.36
C ARG A 52 -30.02 9.40 -2.05
N SER A 53 -29.86 10.72 -2.19
CA SER A 53 -29.91 11.84 -1.20
C SER A 53 -29.56 11.51 0.26
N ALA A 54 -28.26 11.51 0.56
CA ALA A 54 -27.75 11.63 1.91
C ALA A 54 -28.17 12.97 2.55
N PHE A 55 -28.45 12.97 3.85
CA PHE A 55 -28.67 14.20 4.63
C PHE A 55 -27.48 15.15 4.46
N ASN A 56 -27.72 16.45 4.37
CA ASN A 56 -26.60 17.39 4.50
C ASN A 56 -26.10 17.41 5.96
N VAL A 57 -24.90 17.96 6.18
CA VAL A 57 -24.26 17.96 7.51
C VAL A 57 -25.15 18.60 8.58
N ARG A 58 -25.92 19.64 8.24
CA ARG A 58 -26.81 20.34 9.19
C ARG A 58 -27.99 19.46 9.59
N GLU A 59 -28.64 18.81 8.63
CA GLU A 59 -29.74 17.87 8.88
C GLU A 59 -29.30 16.69 9.73
N TYR A 60 -28.09 16.18 9.48
CA TYR A 60 -27.52 15.11 10.28
C TYR A 60 -27.35 15.53 11.75
N ILE A 61 -26.73 16.69 11.99
CA ILE A 61 -26.49 17.20 13.35
C ILE A 61 -27.79 17.45 14.09
N ASN A 62 -28.83 17.93 13.42
CA ASN A 62 -30.15 18.17 14.04
C ASN A 62 -30.83 16.87 14.54
N ARG A 63 -30.40 15.70 14.06
CA ARG A 63 -30.91 14.40 14.53
C ARG A 63 -30.16 13.88 15.76
N LEU A 64 -29.03 14.48 16.09
CA LEU A 64 -28.29 14.13 17.30
C LEU A 64 -29.05 14.68 18.51
N ASN A 65 -29.40 13.80 19.43
CA ASN A 65 -30.07 14.19 20.67
C ASN A 65 -29.08 14.12 21.84
N ALA A 66 -28.85 15.26 22.49
CA ALA A 66 -27.90 15.38 23.59
C ALA A 66 -28.28 14.53 24.81
N LYS A 67 -29.58 14.39 25.09
CA LYS A 67 -30.09 13.58 26.21
C LYS A 67 -29.79 12.10 25.97
N ASP A 68 -30.11 11.62 24.77
CA ASP A 68 -29.83 10.23 24.39
C ASP A 68 -28.34 9.94 24.52
N ILE A 69 -27.47 10.88 24.12
CA ILE A 69 -26.01 10.73 24.24
C ILE A 69 -25.56 10.67 25.70
N THR A 70 -26.08 11.54 26.58
CA THR A 70 -25.66 11.56 27.99
C THR A 70 -26.08 10.30 28.74
N ASP A 71 -27.19 9.69 28.34
CA ASP A 71 -27.74 8.47 28.94
C ASP A 71 -27.02 7.19 28.45
N LEU A 72 -26.18 7.28 27.41
CA LEU A 72 -25.40 6.14 26.91
C LEU A 72 -24.27 5.73 27.89
N PRO A 73 -24.06 4.42 28.11
CA PRO A 73 -22.90 3.94 28.83
C PRO A 73 -21.62 4.29 28.07
N ARG A 74 -20.56 4.65 28.79
CA ARG A 74 -19.24 4.83 28.17
C ARG A 74 -18.65 3.48 27.77
N THR A 75 -18.04 3.44 26.61
CA THR A 75 -17.26 2.28 26.16
C THR A 75 -16.02 2.13 27.04
N THR A 76 -15.71 0.90 27.48
CA THR A 76 -14.48 0.62 28.22
C THR A 76 -13.25 0.86 27.34
N SER A 77 -12.16 1.35 27.93
CA SER A 77 -10.95 1.74 27.16
C SER A 77 -10.38 0.62 26.28
N GLY A 78 -10.49 -0.65 26.69
CA GLY A 78 -10.07 -1.79 25.88
C GLY A 78 -10.91 -2.01 24.61
N ASN A 79 -12.19 -1.60 24.62
CA ASN A 79 -13.10 -1.76 23.49
C ASN A 79 -13.05 -0.58 22.52
N ILE A 80 -12.60 0.60 22.96
CA ILE A 80 -12.49 1.81 22.12
C ILE A 80 -11.58 1.55 20.90
N ALA A 81 -10.40 0.93 21.10
CA ALA A 81 -9.50 0.63 19.98
C ALA A 81 -10.10 -0.36 18.97
N GLN A 82 -10.91 -1.31 19.45
CA GLN A 82 -11.58 -2.30 18.60
C GLN A 82 -12.75 -1.69 17.82
N LEU A 83 -13.53 -0.82 18.46
CA LEU A 83 -14.65 -0.12 17.86
C LEU A 83 -14.17 0.93 16.85
N TYR A 84 -13.28 1.81 17.28
CA TYR A 84 -12.92 3.00 16.51
C TYR A 84 -11.62 2.87 15.71
N GLY A 85 -10.95 1.71 15.74
CA GLY A 85 -9.65 1.51 15.09
C GLY A 85 -9.63 1.74 13.58
N HIS A 86 -10.78 1.68 12.93
CA HIS A 86 -10.97 1.92 11.49
C HIS A 86 -11.49 3.32 11.16
N VAL A 87 -11.81 4.12 12.18
CA VAL A 87 -12.40 5.45 12.01
C VAL A 87 -11.27 6.47 11.84
N PRO A 88 -11.32 7.35 10.82
CA PRO A 88 -10.36 8.44 10.71
C PRO A 88 -10.41 9.36 11.94
N ILE A 89 -9.27 9.54 12.63
CA ILE A 89 -9.18 10.41 13.80
C ILE A 89 -8.44 11.71 13.44
N TYR A 90 -9.16 12.82 13.47
CA TYR A 90 -8.57 14.15 13.39
C TYR A 90 -8.03 14.56 14.76
N ARG A 91 -6.77 15.00 14.82
CA ARG A 91 -6.13 15.44 16.06
C ARG A 91 -5.97 16.95 16.09
N GLN A 92 -6.41 17.58 17.18
CA GLN A 92 -6.16 19.00 17.44
C GLN A 92 -4.97 19.15 18.40
N ASP A 93 -3.81 19.55 17.86
CA ASP A 93 -2.51 19.59 18.55
C ASP A 93 -2.50 20.43 19.83
N LEU A 94 -3.24 21.54 19.87
CA LEU A 94 -3.26 22.45 21.02
C LEU A 94 -3.80 21.83 22.32
N ILE A 95 -4.61 20.78 22.20
CA ILE A 95 -5.31 20.15 23.34
C ILE A 95 -5.27 18.62 23.30
N SER A 96 -4.45 18.05 22.41
CA SER A 96 -4.36 16.60 22.15
C SER A 96 -5.72 15.90 22.04
N ARG A 97 -6.72 16.59 21.48
CA ARG A 97 -8.09 16.06 21.36
C ARG A 97 -8.18 15.19 20.12
N GLU A 98 -8.69 13.97 20.30
CA GLU A 98 -9.02 13.04 19.23
C GLU A 98 -10.49 13.23 18.80
N ILE A 99 -10.68 13.44 17.51
CA ILE A 99 -11.98 13.72 16.91
C ILE A 99 -12.22 12.67 15.82
N PRO A 100 -12.96 11.58 16.11
CA PRO A 100 -13.36 10.64 15.08
C PRO A 100 -14.25 11.33 14.05
N LEU A 101 -14.00 11.03 12.77
CA LEU A 101 -14.71 11.60 11.63
C LEU A 101 -15.70 10.58 11.05
N TYR A 102 -16.93 11.03 10.81
CA TYR A 102 -18.02 10.20 10.30
C TYR A 102 -18.66 10.84 9.08
N SER A 103 -19.08 10.00 8.12
CA SER A 103 -19.91 10.44 7.00
C SER A 103 -21.32 10.79 7.48
N VAL A 104 -22.00 11.69 6.78
CA VAL A 104 -23.47 11.92 6.89
C VAL A 104 -24.31 10.67 6.63
N ASP A 105 -23.72 9.62 6.04
CA ASP A 105 -24.36 8.32 5.82
C ASP A 105 -24.18 7.35 7.01
N THR A 106 -23.40 7.73 8.04
CA THR A 106 -23.17 6.89 9.23
C THR A 106 -24.44 6.85 10.07
N SER A 107 -24.78 5.72 10.69
CA SER A 107 -25.95 5.64 11.55
C SER A 107 -25.82 6.57 12.78
N VAL A 108 -26.92 7.28 13.10
CA VAL A 108 -26.97 8.24 14.23
C VAL A 108 -26.54 7.60 15.57
N PRO A 109 -26.97 6.37 15.93
CA PRO A 109 -26.55 5.75 17.19
C PRO A 109 -25.04 5.56 17.32
N VAL A 110 -24.33 5.24 16.22
CA VAL A 110 -22.86 5.08 16.22
C VAL A 110 -22.19 6.42 16.54
N VAL A 111 -22.65 7.50 15.92
CA VAL A 111 -22.12 8.84 16.16
C VAL A 111 -22.46 9.34 17.57
N GLN A 112 -23.64 9.00 18.09
CA GLN A 112 -24.02 9.31 19.47
C GLN A 112 -23.11 8.60 20.49
N GLN A 113 -22.81 7.32 20.28
CA GLN A 113 -21.86 6.59 21.13
C GLN A 113 -20.45 7.21 21.05
N ALA A 114 -19.99 7.56 19.86
CA ALA A 114 -18.70 8.23 19.68
C ALA A 114 -18.65 9.61 20.35
N LEU A 115 -19.74 10.39 20.30
CA LEU A 115 -19.87 11.65 21.03
C LEU A 115 -19.83 11.45 22.55
N GLN A 116 -20.41 10.35 23.06
CA GLN A 116 -20.34 10.03 24.48
C GLN A 116 -18.91 9.69 24.90
N ASP A 117 -18.20 8.89 24.09
CA ASP A 117 -16.85 8.39 24.38
C ASP A 117 -15.76 9.47 24.19
N TYR A 118 -15.76 10.18 23.06
CA TYR A 118 -14.73 11.16 22.69
C TYR A 118 -15.09 12.61 23.06
N ARG A 119 -16.34 12.89 23.46
CA ARG A 119 -16.89 14.24 23.69
C ARG A 119 -16.90 15.17 22.46
N SER A 120 -16.42 14.69 21.32
CA SER A 120 -16.35 15.44 20.06
C SER A 120 -16.32 14.51 18.87
N VAL A 121 -17.00 14.88 17.79
CA VAL A 121 -16.99 14.16 16.51
C VAL A 121 -17.00 15.15 15.36
N GLY A 122 -16.38 14.76 14.24
CA GLY A 122 -16.51 15.47 12.97
C GLY A 122 -17.54 14.79 12.08
N ILE A 123 -18.51 15.55 11.57
CA ILE A 123 -19.46 15.07 10.55
C ILE A 123 -19.02 15.62 9.21
N VAL A 124 -18.77 14.74 8.24
CA VAL A 124 -18.17 15.02 6.94
C VAL A 124 -19.14 14.64 5.83
N ASP A 125 -19.35 15.57 4.90
CA ASP A 125 -20.01 15.34 3.62
C ASP A 125 -19.01 15.63 2.50
N VAL A 126 -18.42 14.54 2.00
CA VAL A 126 -17.42 14.60 0.93
C VAL A 126 -18.03 15.13 -0.38
N ARG A 127 -19.30 14.83 -0.65
CA ARG A 127 -19.96 15.19 -1.91
C ARG A 127 -20.20 16.69 -2.00
N ASN A 128 -20.63 17.30 -0.89
CA ASN A 128 -20.89 18.73 -0.79
C ASN A 128 -19.68 19.55 -0.30
N ASN A 129 -18.52 18.92 -0.06
CA ASN A 129 -17.32 19.57 0.48
C ASN A 129 -17.60 20.33 1.78
N GLU A 130 -18.35 19.70 2.67
CA GLU A 130 -18.72 20.22 3.98
C GLU A 130 -18.18 19.32 5.10
N ALA A 131 -17.78 19.95 6.19
CA ALA A 131 -17.53 19.26 7.44
C ALA A 131 -17.83 20.19 8.61
N LYS A 132 -18.39 19.63 9.68
CA LYS A 132 -18.64 20.35 10.93
C LYS A 132 -18.16 19.53 12.12
N LEU A 133 -17.53 20.21 13.07
CA LEU A 133 -17.17 19.65 14.36
C LEU A 133 -18.31 19.91 15.35
N VAL A 134 -18.74 18.86 16.04
CA VAL A 134 -19.73 18.94 17.10
C VAL A 134 -19.12 18.42 18.39
N ARG A 135 -19.41 19.11 19.49
CA ARG A 135 -18.97 18.72 20.82
C ARG A 135 -20.13 18.53 21.76
N LEU A 136 -19.99 17.57 22.65
CA LEU A 136 -20.84 17.46 23.82
C LEU A 136 -20.19 18.23 24.98
N ASN A 137 -20.80 19.34 25.38
CA ASN A 137 -20.37 20.16 26.51
C ASN A 137 -21.52 20.32 27.51
N ASN A 138 -21.33 19.89 28.75
CA ASN A 138 -22.34 19.97 29.82
C ASN A 138 -23.72 19.43 29.39
N GLY A 139 -23.75 18.31 28.65
CA GLY A 139 -25.00 17.70 28.19
C GLY A 139 -25.69 18.43 27.04
N VAL A 140 -25.01 19.37 26.39
CA VAL A 140 -25.51 20.10 25.22
C VAL A 140 -24.56 19.93 24.04
N LEU A 141 -25.12 19.84 22.83
CA LEU A 141 -24.33 19.82 21.60
C LEU A 141 -24.00 21.25 21.19
N VAL A 142 -22.70 21.53 21.07
CA VAL A 142 -22.19 22.85 20.64
C VAL A 142 -21.37 22.69 19.36
N PRO A 143 -21.57 23.54 18.35
CA PRO A 143 -20.68 23.62 17.20
C PRO A 143 -19.27 24.06 17.64
N ASP A 144 -18.25 23.53 17.00
CA ASP A 144 -16.85 23.96 17.18
C ASP A 144 -16.16 23.98 15.80
N VAL A 145 -14.88 24.38 15.76
CA VAL A 145 -14.10 24.54 14.54
C VAL A 145 -12.90 23.61 14.50
N PHE A 146 -12.62 23.06 13.31
CA PHE A 146 -11.37 22.36 13.06
C PHE A 146 -10.22 23.38 13.00
N ALA A 147 -9.10 23.09 13.68
CA ALA A 147 -7.98 24.04 13.77
C ALA A 147 -7.34 24.31 12.40
N GLY A 148 -7.28 23.29 11.53
CA GLY A 148 -6.87 23.40 10.14
C GLY A 148 -8.00 23.71 9.15
N GLY A 149 -9.18 24.09 9.63
CA GLY A 149 -10.38 24.30 8.83
C GLY A 149 -11.04 23.00 8.34
N LYS A 150 -12.23 23.13 7.75
CA LYS A 150 -13.03 21.99 7.27
C LYS A 150 -12.32 21.16 6.19
N SER A 151 -11.49 21.80 5.36
CA SER A 151 -10.76 21.13 4.28
C SER A 151 -9.77 20.08 4.80
N ALA A 152 -9.11 20.34 5.93
CA ALA A 152 -8.18 19.38 6.54
C ALA A 152 -8.90 18.11 7.01
N ALA A 153 -10.08 18.26 7.63
CA ALA A 153 -10.91 17.13 8.06
C ALA A 153 -11.41 16.31 6.85
N ILE A 154 -11.88 17.00 5.79
CA ILE A 154 -12.33 16.34 4.55
C ILE A 154 -11.18 15.60 3.87
N GLN A 155 -9.97 16.20 3.82
CA GLN A 155 -8.80 15.55 3.22
C GLN A 155 -8.41 14.29 4.00
N LEU A 156 -8.39 14.36 5.33
CA LEU A 156 -8.11 13.21 6.18
C LEU A 156 -9.15 12.10 5.96
N PHE A 157 -10.44 12.45 5.92
CA PHE A 157 -11.53 11.49 5.70
C PHE A 157 -11.53 10.82 4.32
N LYS A 158 -10.85 11.41 3.32
CA LYS A 158 -10.73 10.82 1.97
C LYS A 158 -9.57 9.82 1.84
N LEU A 159 -8.64 9.81 2.79
CA LEU A 159 -7.50 8.89 2.76
C LEU A 159 -7.97 7.44 2.93
N ASP A 160 -7.24 6.51 2.35
CA ASP A 160 -7.49 5.08 2.55
C ASP A 160 -7.70 4.71 4.04
N PRO A 161 -8.85 4.11 4.42
CA PRO A 161 -9.17 3.75 5.80
C PRO A 161 -8.06 2.96 6.52
N ASP A 162 -7.34 2.13 5.77
CA ASP A 162 -6.28 1.29 6.32
C ASP A 162 -5.10 2.11 6.86
N LEU A 163 -4.86 3.31 6.32
CA LEU A 163 -3.84 4.22 6.82
C LEU A 163 -4.12 4.69 8.26
N HIS A 164 -5.39 4.82 8.65
CA HIS A 164 -5.78 5.26 9.99
C HIS A 164 -5.59 4.17 11.06
N ARG A 165 -5.50 2.90 10.64
CA ARG A 165 -5.28 1.75 11.53
C ARG A 165 -3.80 1.58 11.89
N LEU A 166 -2.90 2.00 11.00
CA LEU A 166 -1.45 1.80 11.15
C LEU A 166 -0.88 2.31 12.49
N PRO A 167 -1.21 3.52 12.98
CA PRO A 167 -0.63 4.05 14.19
C PRO A 167 -0.88 3.18 15.41
N GLY A 168 -2.09 2.60 15.54
CA GLY A 168 -2.42 1.71 16.64
C GLY A 168 -1.63 0.41 16.58
N LEU A 169 -1.49 -0.17 15.39
CA LEU A 169 -0.80 -1.45 15.20
C LEU A 169 0.72 -1.34 15.30
N VAL A 170 1.31 -0.27 14.76
CA VAL A 170 2.76 -0.04 14.85
C VAL A 170 3.17 0.19 16.31
N LYS A 171 2.36 0.90 17.09
CA LYS A 171 2.60 1.13 18.52
C LYS A 171 2.38 -0.11 19.38
N ALA A 172 1.45 -0.98 18.97
CA ALA A 172 1.14 -2.18 19.73
C ALA A 172 2.30 -3.20 19.75
N SER A 173 3.30 -3.10 18.84
CA SER A 173 4.55 -3.89 18.76
C SER A 173 4.46 -5.43 18.84
N GLU A 174 3.31 -6.01 19.15
CA GLU A 174 3.11 -7.43 19.47
C GLU A 174 2.78 -8.27 18.24
N ILE A 175 2.45 -7.64 17.11
CA ILE A 175 2.14 -8.34 15.86
C ILE A 175 3.34 -8.20 14.92
N PRO A 176 4.15 -9.26 14.70
CA PRO A 176 5.17 -9.23 13.67
C PRO A 176 4.48 -8.93 12.33
N PRO A 177 4.95 -7.94 11.56
CA PRO A 177 4.28 -7.54 10.35
C PRO A 177 4.16 -8.74 9.41
N PRO A 178 3.04 -8.87 8.68
CA PRO A 178 2.83 -9.98 7.77
C PRO A 178 3.99 -10.10 6.78
N ARG A 179 4.19 -11.32 6.26
CA ARG A 179 5.15 -11.57 5.19
C ARG A 179 4.60 -11.00 3.89
N ALA A 180 4.72 -9.69 3.71
CA ALA A 180 4.58 -9.07 2.40
C ALA A 180 5.80 -9.45 1.53
N GLU A 181 5.64 -9.44 0.20
CA GLU A 181 6.78 -9.51 -0.71
C GLU A 181 7.83 -8.46 -0.32
N ASP A 182 9.09 -8.76 -0.62
CA ASP A 182 10.22 -7.99 -0.13
C ASP A 182 10.12 -6.50 -0.51
N ILE A 183 9.82 -5.68 0.49
CA ILE A 183 9.65 -4.22 0.40
C ILE A 183 10.89 -3.54 -0.16
N GLU A 184 12.07 -4.19 -0.11
CA GLU A 184 13.29 -3.67 -0.73
C GLU A 184 13.21 -3.66 -2.27
N ASN A 185 12.25 -4.37 -2.86
CA ASN A 185 12.01 -4.34 -4.30
C ASN A 185 11.16 -3.16 -4.75
N LEU A 186 10.39 -2.54 -3.84
CA LEU A 186 9.56 -1.38 -4.16
C LEU A 186 10.43 -0.18 -4.57
N PRO A 187 9.93 0.72 -5.42
CA PRO A 187 10.63 1.96 -5.71
C PRO A 187 10.82 2.80 -4.44
N HIS A 188 11.96 3.47 -4.30
CA HIS A 188 12.31 4.34 -3.18
C HIS A 188 12.72 5.74 -3.65
N VAL A 189 12.46 6.73 -2.80
CA VAL A 189 13.01 8.09 -2.90
C VAL A 189 13.49 8.52 -1.52
N ASP A 190 14.71 9.07 -1.44
CA ASP A 190 15.30 9.59 -0.20
C ASP A 190 15.17 8.59 0.98
N GLY A 191 15.45 7.30 0.69
CA GLY A 191 15.41 6.18 1.63
C GLY A 191 14.02 5.68 2.02
N LYS A 192 12.94 6.22 1.45
CA LYS A 192 11.55 5.86 1.79
C LYS A 192 10.89 5.07 0.66
N PRO A 193 10.24 3.94 0.95
CA PRO A 193 9.53 3.16 -0.06
C PRO A 193 8.29 3.92 -0.57
N ILE A 194 7.92 3.65 -1.82
CA ILE A 194 6.75 4.21 -2.48
C ILE A 194 5.74 3.08 -2.73
N LEU A 195 4.55 3.20 -2.12
CA LEU A 195 3.45 2.27 -2.35
C LEU A 195 2.62 2.70 -3.56
N THR A 196 2.54 1.82 -4.57
CA THR A 196 1.82 2.02 -5.84
C THR A 196 0.67 1.01 -5.95
N LYS A 197 -0.20 1.09 -6.98
CA LYS A 197 -1.45 0.29 -7.05
C LYS A 197 -1.28 -1.21 -6.76
N GLY A 198 -0.15 -1.82 -7.13
CA GLY A 198 0.14 -3.24 -6.85
C GLY A 198 0.63 -3.55 -5.43
N SER A 199 0.96 -2.54 -4.62
CA SER A 199 1.56 -2.66 -3.29
C SER A 199 0.87 -1.79 -2.24
N LYS A 200 -0.37 -1.35 -2.48
CA LYS A 200 -1.21 -0.57 -1.53
C LYS A 200 -2.05 -1.45 -0.60
N ASN A 201 -1.81 -2.76 -0.53
CA ASN A 201 -2.54 -3.57 0.44
C ASN A 201 -2.04 -3.30 1.87
N PHE A 202 -2.89 -3.62 2.84
CA PHE A 202 -2.59 -3.40 4.25
C PHE A 202 -1.30 -4.07 4.73
N ASP A 203 -0.98 -5.27 4.22
CA ASP A 203 0.21 -6.02 4.61
C ASP A 203 1.49 -5.26 4.23
N PHE A 204 1.54 -4.70 3.01
CA PHE A 204 2.63 -3.82 2.59
C PHE A 204 2.70 -2.57 3.45
N MET A 205 1.58 -1.89 3.69
CA MET A 205 1.52 -0.68 4.51
C MET A 205 2.07 -0.93 5.92
N LEU A 206 1.59 -1.99 6.58
CA LEU A 206 2.04 -2.36 7.92
C LEU A 206 3.52 -2.75 7.93
N ARG A 207 3.99 -3.45 6.89
CA ARG A 207 5.40 -3.84 6.76
C ARG A 207 6.32 -2.64 6.61
N VAL A 208 6.00 -1.67 5.74
CA VAL A 208 6.82 -0.46 5.55
C VAL A 208 6.72 0.49 6.76
N ALA A 209 5.56 0.54 7.42
CA ALA A 209 5.39 1.32 8.65
C ALA A 209 6.18 0.73 9.83
N SER A 210 6.36 -0.59 9.87
CA SER A 210 7.08 -1.29 10.94
C SER A 210 8.58 -1.46 10.67
N THR A 211 9.06 -1.10 9.47
CA THR A 211 10.47 -1.22 9.10
C THR A 211 11.09 0.18 9.00
N TYR A 212 12.30 0.36 9.55
CA TYR A 212 13.04 1.63 9.40
C TYR A 212 13.04 2.10 7.93
N PRO A 213 12.68 3.37 7.63
CA PRO A 213 12.55 4.50 8.56
C PRO A 213 11.16 4.71 9.21
N HIS A 214 10.25 3.74 9.14
CA HIS A 214 8.85 3.83 9.63
C HIS A 214 8.01 4.87 8.88
N LYS A 215 8.42 5.20 7.65
CA LYS A 215 7.84 6.26 6.82
C LYS A 215 7.81 5.82 5.37
N PHE A 216 6.75 6.15 4.65
CA PHE A 216 6.59 5.75 3.24
C PHE A 216 5.74 6.76 2.47
N TYR A 217 5.93 6.78 1.15
CA TYR A 217 5.06 7.54 0.26
C TYR A 217 3.88 6.69 -0.17
N TYR A 218 2.67 7.26 -0.06
CA TYR A 218 1.44 6.62 -0.50
C TYR A 218 0.85 7.40 -1.67
N LEU A 219 0.74 6.74 -2.82
CA LEU A 219 0.08 7.31 -3.99
C LEU A 219 -1.38 6.88 -3.91
N GLN A 220 -2.35 7.77 -4.06
CA GLN A 220 -3.77 7.41 -4.11
C GLN A 220 -4.38 8.16 -5.28
N GLU A 221 -4.50 7.56 -6.45
CA GLU A 221 -5.17 8.25 -7.57
C GLU A 221 -6.67 8.39 -7.26
N PRO A 222 -7.31 9.54 -7.53
CA PRO A 222 -6.80 10.76 -8.19
C PRO A 222 -6.20 11.82 -7.25
N MET A 223 -5.97 11.51 -5.98
CA MET A 223 -5.36 12.40 -4.99
C MET A 223 -3.84 12.54 -5.18
N GLU A 224 -3.33 13.65 -4.67
CA GLU A 224 -1.89 13.91 -4.61
C GLU A 224 -1.18 12.89 -3.70
N PRO A 225 0.07 12.50 -4.03
CA PRO A 225 0.85 11.64 -3.16
C PRO A 225 1.11 12.30 -1.80
N ILE A 226 1.10 11.47 -0.75
CA ILE A 226 1.34 11.91 0.63
C ILE A 226 2.52 11.16 1.25
N LEU A 227 3.14 11.77 2.25
CA LEU A 227 4.03 11.08 3.18
C LEU A 227 3.20 10.56 4.37
N VAL A 228 3.39 9.27 4.69
CA VAL A 228 2.77 8.61 5.83
C VAL A 228 3.82 8.34 6.90
N GLU A 229 3.57 8.79 8.13
CA GLU A 229 4.47 8.73 9.29
C GLU A 229 3.69 8.24 10.54
N PRO A 230 3.38 6.94 10.64
CA PRO A 230 2.42 6.43 11.64
C PRO A 230 2.84 6.64 13.11
N THR A 231 4.14 6.80 13.36
CA THR A 231 4.71 7.00 14.70
C THR A 231 4.68 8.46 15.15
N GLU A 232 4.53 9.42 14.22
CA GLU A 232 4.56 10.86 14.50
C GLU A 232 3.17 11.38 14.90
N THR A 233 3.13 12.53 15.57
CA THR A 233 1.86 13.23 15.89
C THR A 233 1.14 13.65 14.60
N LYS A 234 1.90 14.20 13.64
CA LYS A 234 1.42 14.52 12.30
C LYS A 234 1.68 13.33 11.37
N GLN A 235 0.68 12.46 11.28
CA GLN A 235 0.79 11.18 10.57
C GLN A 235 0.81 11.31 9.04
N PHE A 236 0.24 12.40 8.52
CA PHE A 236 0.07 12.61 7.09
C PHE A 236 0.56 14.00 6.71
N SER A 237 1.42 14.06 5.71
CA SER A 237 2.00 15.31 5.24
C SER A 237 1.91 15.42 3.72
N ASN A 238 1.48 16.59 3.25
CA ASN A 238 1.60 16.96 1.85
C ASN A 238 3.08 17.09 1.46
N LEU A 239 3.39 16.72 0.23
CA LEU A 239 4.73 16.76 -0.32
C LEU A 239 5.01 18.12 -0.98
N ASN A 240 6.26 18.57 -0.91
CA ASN A 240 6.73 19.68 -1.75
C ASN A 240 6.79 19.25 -3.23
N PRO A 241 6.69 20.19 -4.20
CA PRO A 241 6.71 19.88 -5.63
C PRO A 241 7.94 19.06 -6.05
N ASP A 242 9.11 19.35 -5.50
CA ASP A 242 10.35 18.66 -5.85
C ASP A 242 10.31 17.16 -5.50
N VAL A 243 9.81 16.80 -4.31
CA VAL A 243 9.67 15.39 -3.92
C VAL A 243 8.61 14.70 -4.76
N LYS A 244 7.51 15.38 -5.11
CA LYS A 244 6.51 14.81 -6.04
C LYS A 244 7.13 14.46 -7.39
N GLN A 245 7.96 15.35 -7.93
CA GLN A 245 8.66 15.08 -9.19
C GLN A 245 9.64 13.90 -9.07
N LYS A 246 10.40 13.81 -7.97
CA LYS A 246 11.27 12.67 -7.69
C LYS A 246 10.48 11.36 -7.61
N ILE A 247 9.34 11.35 -6.93
CA ILE A 247 8.47 10.17 -6.83
C ILE A 247 7.96 9.76 -8.20
N GLN A 248 7.44 10.69 -9.00
CA GLN A 248 6.94 10.39 -10.33
C GLN A 248 8.05 9.81 -11.23
N HIS A 249 9.24 10.42 -11.18
CA HIS A 249 10.42 9.93 -11.89
C HIS A 249 10.82 8.53 -11.45
N ALA A 250 10.87 8.26 -10.14
CA ALA A 250 11.21 6.95 -9.60
C ALA A 250 10.19 5.87 -9.98
N VAL A 251 8.89 6.17 -9.89
CA VAL A 251 7.81 5.23 -10.25
C VAL A 251 7.84 4.92 -11.75
N ASN A 252 7.95 5.94 -12.60
CA ASN A 252 8.03 5.76 -14.06
C ASN A 252 9.31 5.00 -14.46
N GLY A 253 10.45 5.39 -13.88
CA GLY A 253 11.74 4.76 -14.10
C GLY A 253 11.75 3.30 -13.66
N TYR A 254 11.19 2.99 -12.49
CA TYR A 254 11.04 1.63 -11.98
C TYR A 254 10.16 0.78 -12.91
N SER A 255 9.00 1.30 -13.31
CA SER A 255 8.08 0.59 -14.22
C SER A 255 8.75 0.27 -15.56
N ALA A 256 9.41 1.25 -16.18
CA ALA A 256 10.14 1.07 -17.43
C ALA A 256 11.30 0.08 -17.29
N ALA A 257 12.08 0.18 -16.21
CA ALA A 257 13.17 -0.75 -15.92
C ALA A 257 12.65 -2.18 -15.65
N LYS A 258 11.53 -2.32 -14.95
CA LYS A 258 10.89 -3.63 -14.68
C LYS A 258 10.45 -4.29 -15.98
N GLN A 259 9.82 -3.52 -16.87
CA GLN A 259 9.43 -4.01 -18.20
C GLN A 259 10.65 -4.40 -19.05
N LYS A 260 11.73 -3.61 -19.01
CA LYS A 260 12.90 -3.84 -19.88
C LYS A 260 13.85 -4.92 -19.35
N TYR A 261 14.20 -4.87 -18.07
CA TYR A 261 15.26 -5.68 -17.46
C TYR A 261 14.74 -6.75 -16.48
N GLY A 262 13.49 -6.66 -16.05
CA GLY A 262 12.92 -7.48 -14.99
C GLY A 262 12.95 -6.78 -13.63
N GLU A 263 12.12 -7.24 -12.70
CA GLU A 263 11.89 -6.62 -11.39
C GLU A 263 13.15 -6.54 -10.54
N ARG A 264 13.95 -7.61 -10.49
CA ARG A 264 15.17 -7.66 -9.67
C ARG A 264 16.16 -6.59 -10.08
N VAL A 265 16.36 -6.39 -11.39
CA VAL A 265 17.23 -5.33 -11.91
C VAL A 265 16.63 -3.95 -11.69
N ALA A 266 15.33 -3.77 -11.92
CA ALA A 266 14.65 -2.50 -11.66
C ALA A 266 14.80 -2.07 -10.19
N SER A 267 14.67 -3.01 -9.26
CA SER A 267 14.82 -2.76 -7.82
C SER A 267 16.25 -2.45 -7.37
N MET A 268 17.27 -2.80 -8.15
CA MET A 268 18.64 -2.38 -7.85
C MET A 268 18.89 -0.93 -8.26
N ILE A 269 18.20 -0.45 -9.30
CA ILE A 269 18.34 0.92 -9.81
C ILE A 269 17.47 1.89 -9.01
N TRP A 270 16.22 1.49 -8.72
CA TRP A 270 15.20 2.38 -8.16
C TRP A 270 14.65 1.93 -6.81
N GLY A 271 15.05 0.75 -6.32
CA GLY A 271 14.55 0.22 -5.05
C GLY A 271 15.33 0.73 -3.84
N LYS A 272 15.31 -0.05 -2.74
CA LYS A 272 16.07 0.34 -1.53
C LYS A 272 17.54 0.51 -1.87
N PRO A 273 18.15 1.66 -1.55
CA PRO A 273 19.54 1.93 -1.89
C PRO A 273 20.49 1.02 -1.09
N TYR A 274 21.58 0.59 -1.71
CA TYR A 274 22.65 -0.17 -1.08
C TYR A 274 23.87 0.71 -0.88
N VAL A 275 24.52 0.58 0.28
CA VAL A 275 25.80 1.25 0.55
C VAL A 275 26.94 0.38 0.02
N LEU A 276 27.92 0.99 -0.62
CA LEU A 276 29.13 0.31 -1.09
C LEU A 276 30.01 -0.11 0.09
N THR A 277 30.41 -1.38 0.10
CA THR A 277 31.30 -1.94 1.14
C THR A 277 32.73 -1.44 0.97
N ASP A 278 33.53 -1.53 2.02
CA ASP A 278 34.94 -1.13 2.01
C ASP A 278 35.84 -2.20 1.35
N ASP A 279 35.60 -2.44 0.06
CA ASP A 279 36.40 -3.32 -0.82
C ASP A 279 36.42 -2.75 -2.26
N PRO A 280 37.05 -1.57 -2.47
CA PRO A 280 37.10 -0.95 -3.79
C PRO A 280 37.98 -1.74 -4.77
N ASP A 281 38.97 -2.48 -4.28
CA ASP A 281 39.95 -3.18 -5.11
C ASP A 281 39.33 -4.25 -6.00
N GLY A 282 38.34 -5.00 -5.48
CA GLY A 282 37.58 -5.94 -6.30
C GLY A 282 36.80 -5.27 -7.43
N ARG A 283 36.16 -4.13 -7.13
CA ARG A 283 35.31 -3.37 -8.06
C ARG A 283 36.09 -2.64 -9.14
N LEU A 284 37.26 -2.13 -8.79
CA LEU A 284 38.11 -1.33 -9.67
C LEU A 284 38.93 -2.17 -10.65
N LYS A 285 38.99 -3.50 -10.51
CA LYS A 285 39.74 -4.37 -11.42
C LYS A 285 39.38 -4.07 -12.88
N PRO A 286 40.30 -3.49 -13.67
CA PRO A 286 39.99 -3.00 -15.01
C PRO A 286 39.74 -4.16 -15.97
N SER A 287 40.43 -5.29 -15.76
CA SER A 287 40.44 -6.47 -16.61
C SER A 287 39.98 -7.71 -15.82
N ILE A 288 38.68 -7.83 -15.59
CA ILE A 288 38.11 -9.15 -15.34
C ILE A 288 37.95 -9.81 -16.72
N PRO A 289 38.55 -10.98 -16.99
CA PRO A 289 38.31 -11.69 -18.24
C PRO A 289 36.81 -11.97 -18.41
N ILE A 290 36.25 -11.80 -19.62
CA ILE A 290 34.81 -12.02 -19.90
C ILE A 290 34.34 -13.41 -19.44
N LYS A 291 35.21 -14.42 -19.52
CA LYS A 291 34.94 -15.77 -19.01
C LYS A 291 34.59 -15.83 -17.52
N LEU A 292 35.08 -14.89 -16.72
CA LEU A 292 34.86 -14.81 -15.27
C LEU A 292 33.71 -13.87 -14.89
N TYR A 293 33.02 -13.24 -15.85
CA TYR A 293 31.90 -12.36 -15.53
C TYR A 293 30.77 -13.16 -14.87
N PRO A 294 30.23 -12.70 -13.72
CA PRO A 294 29.01 -13.27 -13.17
C PRO A 294 27.86 -13.13 -14.17
N ARG A 295 27.08 -14.19 -14.35
CA ARG A 295 25.98 -14.27 -15.31
C ARG A 295 24.72 -14.72 -14.61
N PHE A 296 23.68 -13.92 -14.70
CA PHE A 296 22.40 -14.19 -14.05
C PHE A 296 21.26 -14.19 -15.06
N ARG A 297 20.23 -14.98 -14.77
CA ARG A 297 18.91 -14.76 -15.34
C ARG A 297 18.28 -13.53 -14.67
N TYR A 298 17.35 -12.88 -15.37
CA TYR A 298 16.64 -11.70 -14.86
C TYR A 298 15.84 -11.95 -13.56
N ASP A 299 15.51 -13.21 -13.27
CA ASP A 299 14.76 -13.67 -12.10
C ASP A 299 15.65 -14.17 -10.95
N ALA A 300 16.99 -14.12 -11.10
CA ALA A 300 17.91 -14.59 -10.07
C ALA A 300 17.80 -13.74 -8.77
N PRO A 301 18.17 -14.28 -7.60
CA PRO A 301 18.04 -13.58 -6.33
C PRO A 301 18.78 -12.23 -6.32
N LYS A 302 18.09 -11.15 -5.92
CA LYS A 302 18.66 -9.79 -5.85
C LYS A 302 19.97 -9.74 -5.07
N LYS A 303 20.04 -10.45 -3.94
CA LYS A 303 21.23 -10.54 -3.08
C LYS A 303 22.49 -11.01 -3.82
N ASP A 304 22.34 -11.92 -4.79
CA ASP A 304 23.47 -12.48 -5.53
C ASP A 304 23.95 -11.48 -6.59
N MET A 305 23.04 -10.75 -7.22
CA MET A 305 23.36 -9.66 -8.14
C MET A 305 24.04 -8.49 -7.42
N VAL A 306 23.53 -8.08 -6.26
CA VAL A 306 24.14 -7.03 -5.41
C VAL A 306 25.54 -7.45 -4.97
N ARG A 307 25.72 -8.71 -4.53
CA ARG A 307 27.04 -9.26 -4.19
C ARG A 307 28.01 -9.19 -5.37
N ALA A 308 27.56 -9.52 -6.57
CA ALA A 308 28.39 -9.42 -7.77
C ALA A 308 28.82 -7.97 -8.06
N LEU A 309 27.94 -6.99 -7.85
CA LEU A 309 28.31 -5.57 -7.96
C LEU A 309 29.32 -5.16 -6.88
N GLN A 310 29.12 -5.57 -5.63
CA GLN A 310 30.02 -5.21 -4.54
C GLN A 310 31.45 -5.76 -4.72
N HIS A 311 31.60 -6.96 -5.27
CA HIS A 311 32.93 -7.59 -5.44
C HIS A 311 33.57 -7.38 -6.81
N HIS A 312 32.79 -7.19 -7.87
CA HIS A 312 33.30 -7.12 -9.24
C HIS A 312 32.95 -5.82 -9.95
N GLY A 313 32.07 -5.00 -9.38
CA GLY A 313 31.57 -3.78 -9.99
C GLY A 313 30.69 -3.99 -11.22
N ARG A 314 30.48 -5.23 -11.67
CA ARG A 314 29.77 -5.55 -12.92
C ARG A 314 29.30 -7.02 -13.00
N PHE A 315 28.24 -7.25 -13.75
CA PHE A 315 27.76 -8.59 -14.13
C PHE A 315 26.94 -8.55 -15.45
N ARG A 316 26.59 -9.72 -15.98
CA ARG A 316 25.66 -9.86 -17.12
C ARG A 316 24.31 -10.38 -16.66
N VAL A 317 23.23 -9.80 -17.18
CA VAL A 317 21.86 -10.32 -16.97
C VAL A 317 21.25 -10.70 -18.31
N TYR A 318 20.47 -11.78 -18.34
CA TYR A 318 19.75 -12.20 -19.55
C TYR A 318 18.26 -12.31 -19.28
N LYS A 319 17.46 -11.82 -20.23
CA LYS A 319 16.00 -11.86 -20.20
C LYS A 319 15.47 -12.40 -21.53
N ASN A 320 14.45 -13.24 -21.46
CA ASN A 320 13.69 -13.63 -22.64
C ASN A 320 12.65 -12.54 -22.92
N SER A 321 12.66 -12.00 -24.13
CA SER A 321 11.76 -10.95 -24.58
C SER A 321 11.28 -11.28 -25.98
N GLY A 322 9.99 -11.64 -26.12
CA GLY A 322 9.40 -11.95 -27.43
C GLY A 322 10.02 -13.16 -28.14
N GLY A 323 10.47 -14.17 -27.38
CA GLY A 323 11.15 -15.36 -27.94
C GLY A 323 12.67 -15.21 -28.07
N ASP A 324 13.19 -13.98 -28.09
CA ASP A 324 14.62 -13.71 -28.15
C ASP A 324 15.25 -13.55 -26.76
N LYS A 325 16.45 -14.12 -26.59
CA LYS A 325 17.26 -13.92 -25.39
C LYS A 325 18.10 -12.65 -25.54
N VAL A 326 17.76 -11.63 -24.77
CA VAL A 326 18.47 -10.35 -24.72
C VAL A 326 19.41 -10.33 -23.52
N GLY A 327 20.66 -9.96 -23.75
CA GLY A 327 21.65 -9.76 -22.69
C GLY A 327 21.90 -8.29 -22.39
N TYR A 328 22.16 -7.98 -21.13
CA TYR A 328 22.52 -6.65 -20.64
C TYR A 328 23.80 -6.73 -19.80
N LYS A 329 24.60 -5.66 -19.83
CA LYS A 329 25.62 -5.41 -18.80
C LYS A 329 25.05 -4.52 -17.73
N VAL A 330 25.27 -4.93 -16.49
CA VAL A 330 24.96 -4.14 -15.30
C VAL A 330 26.29 -3.81 -14.63
N PHE A 331 26.52 -2.56 -14.30
CA PHE A 331 27.79 -2.10 -13.73
C PHE A 331 27.62 -0.88 -12.83
N LEU A 332 28.58 -0.66 -11.94
CA LEU A 332 28.64 0.50 -11.06
C LEU A 332 29.23 1.71 -11.78
N LYS A 333 28.62 2.89 -11.59
CA LYS A 333 29.20 4.17 -12.04
C LYS A 333 30.22 4.72 -11.05
N ASN A 334 30.08 4.39 -9.77
CA ASN A 334 30.97 4.80 -8.69
C ASN A 334 31.75 3.62 -8.06
N PRO A 335 32.50 2.81 -8.85
CA PRO A 335 33.15 1.61 -8.34
C PRO A 335 34.24 1.87 -7.29
N GLY A 336 34.85 3.06 -7.31
CA GLY A 336 35.91 3.46 -6.37
C GLY A 336 35.42 4.06 -5.06
N SER A 337 34.12 4.31 -4.92
CA SER A 337 33.56 4.86 -3.70
C SER A 337 33.42 3.80 -2.61
N THR A 338 33.59 4.21 -1.36
CA THR A 338 33.28 3.43 -0.15
C THR A 338 32.29 4.24 0.68
N GLY A 339 31.27 3.59 1.26
CA GLY A 339 30.29 4.26 2.13
C GLY A 339 29.24 5.11 1.39
N GLU A 340 29.40 5.30 0.09
CA GLU A 340 28.40 5.94 -0.76
C GLU A 340 27.30 4.98 -1.22
N LEU A 341 26.17 5.55 -1.65
CA LEU A 341 25.11 4.77 -2.28
C LEU A 341 25.57 4.24 -3.64
N MET A 342 25.24 2.99 -3.91
CA MET A 342 25.53 2.31 -5.16
C MET A 342 24.78 2.98 -6.34
N ASP A 343 25.51 3.47 -7.35
CA ASP A 343 24.94 3.96 -8.62
C ASP A 343 25.07 2.89 -9.71
N VAL A 344 23.95 2.28 -10.07
CA VAL A 344 23.87 1.16 -11.02
C VAL A 344 23.46 1.65 -12.41
N SER A 345 24.26 1.32 -13.42
CA SER A 345 23.93 1.51 -14.83
C SER A 345 23.62 0.16 -15.50
N VAL A 346 22.73 0.21 -16.51
CA VAL A 346 22.37 -0.96 -17.33
C VAL A 346 22.38 -0.58 -18.80
N GLU A 347 23.13 -1.34 -19.58
CA GLU A 347 23.23 -1.16 -21.04
C GLU A 347 23.01 -2.50 -21.75
N PRO A 348 22.41 -2.49 -22.96
CA PRO A 348 22.31 -3.71 -23.77
C PRO A 348 23.71 -4.18 -24.18
N LEU A 349 23.89 -5.50 -24.30
CA LEU A 349 25.09 -6.03 -24.93
C LEU A 349 25.15 -5.60 -26.38
N THR A 350 26.33 -5.14 -26.80
CA THR A 350 26.63 -4.86 -28.21
C THR A 350 26.62 -6.16 -29.01
N TRP A 351 26.49 -6.06 -30.34
CA TRP A 351 26.52 -7.22 -31.21
C TRP A 351 27.84 -8.02 -31.07
N LEU A 352 28.97 -7.32 -30.94
CA LEU A 352 30.28 -7.94 -30.74
C LEU A 352 30.35 -8.73 -29.43
N GLU A 353 29.90 -8.16 -28.32
CA GLU A 353 29.86 -8.85 -27.02
C GLU A 353 28.96 -10.09 -27.06
N ARG A 354 27.80 -10.01 -27.72
CA ARG A 354 26.90 -11.17 -27.87
C ARG A 354 27.55 -12.29 -28.67
N SER A 355 28.19 -11.95 -29.79
CA SER A 355 28.88 -12.91 -30.63
C SER A 355 30.05 -13.57 -29.89
N GLN A 356 30.85 -12.78 -29.17
CA GLN A 356 31.95 -13.30 -28.36
C GLN A 356 31.45 -14.26 -27.28
N GLU A 357 30.39 -13.90 -26.55
CA GLU A 357 29.84 -14.78 -25.51
C GLU A 357 29.20 -16.05 -26.07
N ARG A 358 28.59 -15.99 -27.26
CA ARG A 358 28.08 -17.19 -27.96
C ARG A 358 29.22 -18.13 -28.34
N THR A 359 30.30 -17.62 -28.91
CA THR A 359 31.47 -18.44 -29.27
C THR A 359 32.11 -19.07 -28.02
N MET A 360 32.26 -18.31 -26.94
CA MET A 360 32.75 -18.84 -25.66
C MET A 360 31.81 -19.89 -25.08
N ALA A 361 30.50 -19.75 -25.25
CA ALA A 361 29.52 -20.73 -24.79
C ALA A 361 29.60 -22.05 -25.58
N LEU A 362 29.77 -21.97 -26.91
CA LEU A 362 29.99 -23.13 -27.77
C LEU A 362 31.28 -23.88 -27.40
N ALA A 363 32.34 -23.12 -27.09
CA ALA A 363 33.61 -23.66 -26.60
C ALA A 363 33.54 -24.14 -25.12
N ARG A 364 32.36 -24.11 -24.48
CA ARG A 364 32.13 -24.47 -23.07
C ARG A 364 32.96 -23.67 -22.05
N GLN A 365 33.46 -22.50 -22.44
CA GLN A 365 34.22 -21.61 -21.57
C GLN A 365 33.32 -20.76 -20.66
N VAL A 366 32.07 -20.54 -21.07
CA VAL A 366 31.04 -19.85 -20.27
C VAL A 366 29.71 -20.58 -20.36
N LYS A 367 28.92 -20.53 -19.29
CA LYS A 367 27.54 -21.00 -19.27
C LYS A 367 26.60 -19.82 -19.43
N LEU A 368 25.80 -19.82 -20.49
CA LEU A 368 24.74 -18.82 -20.68
C LEU A 368 23.47 -19.28 -19.95
N PRO A 369 22.78 -18.41 -19.18
CA PRO A 369 21.70 -18.83 -18.29
C PRO A 369 20.36 -19.22 -18.92
#